data_AF-A0A139IN82-F1
#
_entry.id   AF-A0A139IN82-F1
#
_cell.length_a   1.000
_cell.length_b   1.000
_cell.length_c   1.000
_cell.angle_alpha   90.00
_cell.angle_beta   90.00
_cell.angle_gamma   90.00
#
_symmetry.space_group_name_H-M   'P 1'
#
loop_
_entity.id
_entity.type
_entity.pdbx_description
1 polymer ?
#
loop_
_entity_poly.entity_id
_entity_poly.type
_entity_poly.pdbx_seq_one_letter_code
_entity_poly.pdbx_strand_id
1 'polypeptide(L)'
;MRARLSTDMTQITFIFILILFIDSVNRVYRVQVELAQAKYQGGAAGVAAVAGSERMEVQARKFYSQRNMYLCGFTLFLSLILNRTYIMILDTLRLEEEVKNLKGENPAKTSSGLGQAGELGEISELKKQLKKKDVEIETLKKQAEGLSNEYNRLGDQVSETDNTPKKDR
;
A
#
# COMPACT_ATOMS: atom_id res chain seq x y z
N MET A 1 11.21 -0.89 10.16
CA MET A 1 10.87 -1.80 9.05
C MET A 1 9.50 -2.43 9.28
N ARG A 2 9.22 -2.91 10.50
CA ARG A 2 7.96 -3.59 10.85
C ARG A 2 6.69 -2.72 10.76
N ALA A 3 6.77 -1.42 11.08
CA ALA A 3 5.64 -0.48 10.95
C ALA A 3 5.31 -0.19 9.48
N ARG A 4 6.33 0.14 8.68
CA ARG A 4 6.19 0.33 7.22
C ARG A 4 5.63 -0.91 6.53
N LEU A 5 6.15 -2.10 6.86
CA LEU A 5 5.56 -3.37 6.39
C LEU A 5 4.11 -3.55 6.84
N SER A 6 3.71 -3.07 8.01
CA SER A 6 2.33 -3.20 8.50
C SER A 6 1.37 -2.30 7.74
N THR A 7 1.77 -1.07 7.40
CA THR A 7 0.99 -0.14 6.59
C THR A 7 0.93 -0.59 5.13
N ASP A 8 2.05 -1.08 4.60
CA ASP A 8 2.11 -1.66 3.26
C ASP A 8 1.23 -2.92 3.19
N MET A 9 1.23 -3.74 4.25
CA MET A 9 0.39 -4.94 4.37
C MET A 9 -1.11 -4.59 4.42
N THR A 10 -1.52 -3.56 5.16
CA THR A 10 -2.94 -3.14 5.19
C THR A 10 -3.39 -2.56 3.85
N GLN A 11 -2.53 -1.84 3.13
CA GLN A 11 -2.81 -1.36 1.77
C GLN A 11 -2.94 -2.50 0.75
N ILE A 12 -2.01 -3.46 0.77
CA ILE A 12 -2.06 -4.65 -0.09
C ILE A 12 -3.33 -5.47 0.19
N THR A 13 -3.66 -5.67 1.47
CA THR A 13 -4.86 -6.40 1.89
C THR A 13 -6.14 -5.67 1.43
N PHE A 14 -6.17 -4.34 1.52
CA PHE A 14 -7.30 -3.54 1.03
C PHE A 14 -7.51 -3.67 -0.47
N ILE A 15 -6.44 -3.59 -1.27
CA ILE A 15 -6.51 -3.76 -2.73
C ILE A 15 -7.02 -5.15 -3.09
N PHE A 16 -6.55 -6.19 -2.40
CA PHE A 16 -7.01 -7.56 -2.61
C PHE A 16 -8.51 -7.73 -2.31
N ILE A 17 -8.97 -7.18 -1.18
CA ILE A 17 -10.39 -7.19 -0.80
C ILE A 17 -11.24 -6.42 -1.82
N LEU A 18 -10.75 -5.28 -2.33
CA LEU A 18 -11.43 -4.50 -3.36
C LEU A 18 -11.62 -5.30 -4.66
N ILE A 19 -10.59 -6.03 -5.10
CA ILE A 19 -10.68 -6.90 -6.28
C ILE A 19 -11.72 -8.01 -6.06
N LEU A 20 -11.71 -8.69 -4.91
CA LEU A 20 -12.69 -9.72 -4.57
C LEU A 20 -14.13 -9.19 -4.50
N PHE A 21 -14.28 -7.95 -4.05
CA PHE A 21 -15.59 -7.29 -4.02
C PHE A 21 -16.13 -7.05 -5.43
N ILE A 22 -15.29 -6.51 -6.32
CA ILE A 22 -15.65 -6.29 -7.73
C ILE A 22 -15.98 -7.62 -8.41
N ASP A 23 -15.21 -8.68 -8.18
CA ASP A 23 -15.52 -10.02 -8.67
C ASP A 23 -16.89 -10.52 -8.16
N SER A 24 -17.16 -10.35 -6.86
CA SER A 24 -18.43 -10.75 -6.25
C SER A 24 -19.62 -9.98 -6.85
N VAL A 25 -19.46 -8.68 -7.14
CA VAL A 25 -20.48 -7.86 -7.81
C VAL A 25 -20.70 -8.33 -9.24
N ASN A 26 -19.63 -8.55 -10.01
CA ASN A 26 -19.71 -9.02 -11.39
C ASN A 26 -20.40 -10.39 -11.47
N ARG A 27 -20.13 -11.28 -10.49
CA ARG A 27 -20.80 -12.57 -10.37
C ARG A 27 -22.29 -12.44 -10.05
N VAL A 28 -22.65 -11.59 -9.09
CA VAL A 28 -24.06 -11.31 -8.75
C VAL A 28 -24.81 -10.73 -9.95
N TYR A 29 -24.21 -9.78 -10.66
CA TYR A 29 -24.80 -9.19 -11.85
C TYR A 29 -25.05 -10.25 -12.93
N ARG A 30 -24.05 -11.09 -13.22
CA ARG A 30 -24.17 -12.20 -14.18
C ARG A 30 -25.31 -13.16 -13.80
N VAL A 31 -25.34 -13.62 -12.55
CA VAL A 31 -26.41 -14.51 -12.06
C VAL A 31 -27.78 -13.85 -12.19
N GLN A 32 -27.91 -12.55 -11.91
CA GLN A 32 -29.18 -11.85 -12.08
C GLN A 32 -29.61 -11.74 -13.55
N VAL A 33 -28.67 -11.49 -14.47
CA VAL A 33 -28.94 -11.42 -15.91
C VAL A 33 -29.32 -12.79 -16.47
N GLU A 34 -28.59 -13.86 -16.14
CA GLU A 34 -28.90 -15.24 -16.54
C GLU A 34 -30.32 -15.65 -16.08
N LEU A 35 -30.67 -15.31 -14.84
CA LEU A 35 -32.00 -15.58 -14.28
C LEU A 35 -33.11 -14.75 -14.94
N ALA A 36 -32.83 -13.48 -15.26
CA ALA A 36 -33.79 -12.64 -15.97
C ALA A 36 -34.05 -13.19 -17.38
N GLN A 37 -33.01 -13.56 -18.11
CA GLN A 37 -33.12 -14.13 -19.46
C GLN A 37 -33.86 -15.47 -19.46
N ALA A 38 -33.60 -16.37 -18.50
CA ALA A 38 -34.34 -17.62 -18.35
C ALA A 38 -35.83 -17.38 -18.09
N LYS A 39 -36.18 -16.34 -17.33
CA LYS A 39 -37.57 -15.93 -17.08
C LYS A 39 -38.28 -15.40 -18.34
N TYR A 40 -37.56 -14.73 -19.24
CA TYR A 40 -38.12 -14.21 -20.50
C TYR A 40 -38.19 -15.26 -21.61
N GLN A 41 -37.23 -16.20 -21.69
CA GLN A 41 -37.22 -17.27 -22.70
C GLN A 41 -38.23 -18.41 -22.40
N GLY A 42 -38.65 -18.58 -21.15
CA GLY A 42 -39.52 -19.70 -20.74
C GLY A 42 -41.00 -19.61 -21.12
N GLY A 43 -41.51 -18.44 -21.54
CA GLY A 43 -42.92 -18.25 -21.92
C GLY A 43 -43.97 -18.67 -20.87
N ALA A 44 -45.24 -18.40 -21.14
CA ALA A 44 -46.35 -18.82 -20.25
C ALA A 44 -46.54 -20.36 -20.20
N ALA A 45 -45.98 -21.10 -21.18
CA ALA A 45 -46.15 -22.54 -21.33
C ALA A 45 -45.09 -23.40 -20.58
N GLY A 46 -43.87 -22.90 -20.36
CA GLY A 46 -42.83 -23.62 -19.59
C GLY A 46 -42.98 -23.49 -18.07
N VAL A 47 -43.78 -22.52 -17.61
CA VAL A 47 -43.96 -22.16 -16.20
C VAL A 47 -44.68 -23.24 -15.38
N ALA A 48 -45.52 -24.07 -16.02
CA ALA A 48 -46.35 -25.07 -15.34
C ALA A 48 -45.67 -26.46 -15.18
N ALA A 49 -44.82 -26.88 -16.11
CA ALA A 49 -44.19 -28.22 -16.10
C ALA A 49 -42.88 -28.27 -15.29
N VAL A 50 -42.29 -27.11 -14.97
CA VAL A 50 -40.92 -26.95 -14.43
C VAL A 50 -40.94 -26.25 -13.05
N ALA A 51 -42.12 -26.11 -12.45
CA ALA A 51 -42.40 -25.17 -11.36
C ALA A 51 -41.69 -25.46 -10.01
N GLY A 52 -41.16 -26.67 -9.79
CA GLY A 52 -40.60 -27.07 -8.49
C GLY A 52 -39.07 -27.01 -8.40
N SER A 53 -38.37 -27.80 -9.22
CA SER A 53 -36.93 -28.03 -9.06
C SER A 53 -36.07 -26.88 -9.60
N GLU A 54 -36.30 -26.43 -10.83
CA GLU A 54 -35.48 -25.37 -11.44
C GLU A 54 -35.67 -24.03 -10.72
N ARG A 55 -36.89 -23.73 -10.22
CA ARG A 55 -37.14 -22.52 -9.43
C ARG A 55 -36.42 -22.53 -8.09
N MET A 56 -36.30 -23.68 -7.45
CA MET A 56 -35.55 -23.83 -6.19
C MET A 56 -34.05 -23.67 -6.41
N GLU A 57 -33.50 -24.27 -7.46
CA GLU A 57 -32.07 -24.17 -7.78
C GLU A 57 -31.66 -22.72 -8.14
N VAL A 58 -32.50 -22.05 -8.95
CA VAL A 58 -32.37 -20.65 -9.32
C VAL A 58 -32.40 -19.73 -8.08
N GLN A 59 -33.36 -19.93 -7.18
CA GLN A 59 -33.45 -19.14 -5.95
C GLN A 59 -32.26 -19.38 -5.02
N ALA A 60 -31.78 -20.62 -4.91
CA ALA A 60 -30.59 -20.94 -4.15
C ALA A 60 -29.36 -20.19 -4.69
N ARG A 61 -29.10 -20.25 -6.00
CA ARG A 61 -27.98 -19.52 -6.65
C ARG A 61 -28.06 -18.00 -6.44
N LYS A 62 -29.27 -17.43 -6.46
CA LYS A 62 -29.49 -16.00 -6.15
C LYS A 62 -29.15 -15.68 -4.69
N PHE A 63 -29.59 -16.50 -3.75
CA PHE A 63 -29.32 -16.30 -2.33
C PHE A 63 -27.83 -16.43 -2.00
N TYR A 64 -27.13 -17.40 -2.60
CA TYR A 64 -25.70 -17.59 -2.42
C TYR A 64 -24.87 -16.42 -2.96
N SER A 65 -25.17 -15.98 -4.20
CA SER A 65 -24.44 -14.87 -4.80
C SER A 65 -24.66 -13.56 -4.04
N GLN A 66 -25.91 -13.27 -3.61
CA GLN A 66 -26.20 -12.09 -2.79
C GLN A 66 -25.49 -12.12 -1.44
N ARG A 67 -25.58 -13.22 -0.69
CA ARG A 67 -24.91 -13.35 0.62
C ARG A 67 -23.41 -13.19 0.50
N ASN A 68 -22.79 -13.82 -0.50
CA ASN A 68 -21.35 -13.77 -0.68
C ASN A 68 -20.88 -12.35 -1.09
N MET A 69 -21.68 -11.62 -1.87
CA MET A 69 -21.40 -10.22 -2.20
C MET A 69 -21.52 -9.30 -0.98
N TYR A 70 -22.54 -9.47 -0.13
CA TYR A 70 -22.65 -8.70 1.11
C TYR A 70 -21.54 -9.04 2.13
N LEU A 71 -21.13 -10.32 2.24
CA LEU A 71 -20.01 -10.73 3.08
C LEU A 71 -18.70 -10.06 2.63
N CYS A 72 -18.44 -10.04 1.32
CA CYS A 72 -17.26 -9.39 0.76
C CYS A 72 -17.33 -7.85 0.93
N GLY A 73 -18.52 -7.25 0.75
CA GLY A 73 -18.74 -5.82 0.95
C GLY A 73 -18.58 -5.37 2.40
N PHE A 74 -19.03 -6.16 3.38
CA PHE A 74 -18.82 -5.86 4.79
C PHE A 74 -17.34 -5.90 5.16
N THR A 75 -16.58 -6.86 4.65
CA THR A 75 -15.13 -6.94 4.86
C THR A 75 -14.43 -5.68 4.34
N LEU A 76 -14.82 -5.19 3.15
CA LEU A 76 -14.27 -3.96 2.57
C LEU A 76 -14.58 -2.74 3.45
N PHE A 77 -15.83 -2.62 3.89
CA PHE A 77 -16.27 -1.54 4.78
C PHE A 77 -15.52 -1.57 6.11
N LEU A 78 -15.37 -2.76 6.70
CA LEU A 78 -14.65 -2.95 7.96
C LEU A 78 -13.16 -2.62 7.82
N SER A 79 -12.53 -3.00 6.71
CA SER A 79 -11.13 -2.63 6.43
C SER A 79 -10.93 -1.12 6.30
N LEU A 80 -11.87 -0.40 5.68
CA LEU A 80 -11.82 1.06 5.58
C LEU A 80 -11.96 1.71 6.95
N ILE A 81 -12.95 1.28 7.74
CA ILE A 81 -13.17 1.79 9.11
C ILE A 81 -11.94 1.51 9.98
N LEU A 82 -11.43 0.29 9.98
CA LEU A 82 -10.26 -0.10 10.76
C LEU A 82 -9.05 0.77 10.43
N ASN A 83 -8.79 1.03 9.15
CA ASN A 83 -7.68 1.90 8.76
C ASN A 83 -7.89 3.35 9.23
N ARG A 84 -9.11 3.88 9.08
CA ARG A 84 -9.45 5.23 9.54
C ARG A 84 -9.37 5.37 11.07
N THR A 85 -9.92 4.41 11.80
CA THR A 85 -9.92 4.43 13.27
C THR A 85 -8.54 4.15 13.85
N TYR A 86 -7.72 3.32 13.18
CA TYR A 86 -6.33 3.08 13.56
C TYR A 86 -5.52 4.37 13.55
N ILE A 87 -5.59 5.16 12.47
CA ILE A 87 -4.91 6.46 12.38
C ILE A 87 -5.47 7.43 13.42
N MET A 88 -6.80 7.52 13.55
CA MET A 88 -7.44 8.41 14.52
C MET A 88 -7.06 8.10 15.98
N ILE A 89 -6.88 6.82 16.32
CA ILE A 89 -6.44 6.38 17.64
C ILE A 89 -4.97 6.76 17.87
N LEU A 90 -4.10 6.56 16.89
CA LEU A 90 -2.70 6.99 17.00
C LEU A 90 -2.58 8.50 17.17
N ASP A 91 -3.37 9.27 16.42
CA ASP A 91 -3.40 10.73 16.54
C ASP A 91 -3.89 11.14 17.93
N THR A 92 -4.94 10.50 18.46
CA THR A 92 -5.42 10.75 19.83
C THR A 92 -4.34 10.45 20.88
N LEU A 93 -3.64 9.32 20.77
CA LEU A 93 -2.59 8.95 21.72
C LEU A 93 -1.41 9.93 21.70
N ARG A 94 -0.98 10.35 20.51
CA ARG A 94 0.07 11.37 20.35
C ARG A 94 -0.35 12.70 20.95
N LEU A 95 -1.60 13.10 20.72
CA LEU A 95 -2.15 14.34 21.26
C LEU A 95 -2.25 14.30 22.80
N GLU A 96 -2.64 13.16 23.39
CA GLU A 96 -2.64 12.97 24.83
C GLU A 96 -1.23 13.07 25.44
N GLU A 97 -0.22 12.49 24.78
CA GLU A 97 1.18 12.57 25.21
C GLU A 97 1.72 14.01 25.12
N GLU A 98 1.44 14.73 24.04
CA GLU A 98 1.85 16.12 23.85
C GLU A 98 1.19 17.05 24.87
N VAL A 99 -0.11 16.87 25.15
CA VAL A 99 -0.84 17.64 26.17
C VAL A 99 -0.26 17.39 27.57
N LYS A 100 0.09 16.14 27.92
CA LYS A 100 0.74 15.83 29.22
C LYS A 100 2.12 16.47 29.34
N ASN A 101 2.90 16.44 28.27
CA ASN A 101 4.22 17.08 28.24
C ASN A 101 4.13 18.60 28.42
N LEU A 102 3.19 19.25 27.74
CA LEU A 102 2.96 20.70 27.85
C LEU A 102 2.42 21.13 29.21
N LYS A 103 1.61 20.29 29.87
CA LYS A 103 1.07 20.55 31.21
C LYS A 103 2.09 20.36 32.34
N GLY A 104 3.30 19.91 32.05
CA GLY A 104 4.35 19.72 33.07
C GLY A 104 4.06 18.57 34.05
N GLU A 105 3.05 17.73 33.77
CA GLU A 105 2.74 16.52 34.53
C GLU A 105 3.72 15.40 34.15
N ASN A 106 5.00 15.58 34.47
CA ASN A 106 6.02 14.55 34.32
C ASN A 106 6.42 14.00 35.70
N PRO A 107 5.72 12.98 36.26
CA PRO A 107 6.42 12.04 37.11
C PRO A 107 7.30 11.20 36.17
N ALA A 108 8.61 11.28 36.35
CA ALA A 108 9.57 10.50 35.60
C ALA A 108 9.12 9.03 35.46
N LYS A 109 9.12 8.52 34.23
CA LYS A 109 9.08 7.08 33.88
C LYS A 109 7.82 6.29 34.27
N THR A 110 6.67 6.51 33.63
CA THR A 110 5.64 5.44 33.52
C THR A 110 4.67 5.69 32.37
N SER A 111 4.88 5.05 31.22
CA SER A 111 3.80 4.38 30.47
C SER A 111 4.38 3.56 29.31
N SER A 112 4.76 2.33 29.65
CA SER A 112 4.78 1.21 28.73
C SER A 112 3.40 1.02 28.09
N GLY A 113 3.36 0.85 26.77
CA GLY A 113 2.16 0.35 26.08
C GLY A 113 1.90 1.04 24.75
N LEU A 114 2.37 0.41 23.67
CA LEU A 114 2.01 0.64 22.26
C LEU A 114 2.54 1.90 21.55
N GLY A 115 2.57 3.11 22.15
CA GLY A 115 2.99 4.34 21.45
C GLY A 115 4.48 4.38 21.06
N GLN A 116 5.34 3.88 21.95
CA GLN A 116 6.79 3.86 21.73
C GLN A 116 7.25 2.80 20.71
N ALA A 117 6.41 1.81 20.37
CA ALA A 117 6.80 0.75 19.43
C ALA A 117 6.84 1.24 17.96
N GLY A 118 5.98 2.19 17.60
CA GLY A 118 5.94 2.78 16.26
C GLY A 118 7.00 3.86 16.07
N GLU A 119 7.06 4.82 17.01
CA GLU A 119 7.87 6.02 16.87
C GLU A 119 9.36 5.79 17.17
N LEU A 120 9.69 4.95 18.16
CA LEU A 120 11.08 4.55 18.41
C LEU A 120 11.63 3.69 17.27
N GLY A 121 10.75 2.94 16.59
CA GLY A 121 11.07 2.17 15.38
C GLY A 121 11.36 3.07 14.18
N GLU A 122 10.50 4.05 13.91
CA GLU A 122 10.69 5.01 12.82
C GLU A 122 11.87 5.95 13.05
N ILE A 123 12.07 6.47 14.26
CA ILE A 123 13.21 7.34 14.58
C ILE A 123 14.54 6.57 14.47
N SER A 124 14.58 5.31 14.91
CA SER A 124 15.75 4.44 14.78
C SER A 124 16.05 4.13 13.30
N GLU A 125 15.01 3.88 12.51
CA GLU A 125 15.13 3.58 11.09
C GLU A 125 15.52 4.81 10.25
N LEU A 126 14.97 5.98 10.57
CA LEU A 126 15.36 7.26 9.97
C LEU A 126 16.81 7.60 10.32
N LYS A 127 17.26 7.40 11.57
CA LYS A 127 18.68 7.57 11.93
C LYS A 127 19.60 6.62 11.16
N LYS A 128 19.18 5.37 10.96
CA LYS A 128 19.96 4.38 10.19
C LYS A 128 20.04 4.75 8.71
N GLN A 129 18.94 5.23 8.13
CA GLN A 129 18.91 5.73 6.75
C GLN A 129 19.75 6.99 6.58
N LEU A 130 19.72 7.91 7.55
CA LEU A 130 20.54 9.12 7.58
C LEU A 130 22.03 8.75 7.53
N LYS A 131 22.48 7.86 8.44
CA LYS A 131 23.87 7.37 8.45
C LYS A 131 24.28 6.69 7.14
N LYS A 132 23.38 5.90 6.54
CA LYS A 132 23.67 5.23 5.27
C LYS A 132 23.84 6.25 4.14
N LYS A 133 22.97 7.26 4.09
CA LYS A 133 23.03 8.37 3.14
C LYS A 133 24.30 9.20 3.32
N ASP A 134 24.72 9.47 4.56
CA ASP A 134 25.97 10.18 4.83
C ASP A 134 27.19 9.43 4.30
N VAL A 135 27.25 8.10 4.51
CA VAL A 135 28.33 7.24 3.98
C VAL A 135 28.30 7.17 2.46
N GLU A 136 27.12 7.06 1.84
CA GLU A 136 26.96 7.09 0.38
C GLU A 136 27.43 8.44 -0.20
N ILE A 137 27.08 9.56 0.45
CA ILE A 137 27.52 10.90 0.04
C ILE A 137 29.04 11.03 0.15
N GLU A 138 29.65 10.53 1.22
CA GLU A 138 31.11 10.56 1.38
C GLU A 138 31.81 9.72 0.31
N THR A 139 31.25 8.54 -0.01
CA THR A 139 31.76 7.65 -1.05
C THR A 139 31.65 8.29 -2.43
N LEU A 140 30.51 8.88 -2.76
CA LEU A 140 30.28 9.59 -4.01
C LEU A 140 31.21 10.80 -4.16
N LYS A 141 31.49 11.53 -3.08
CA LYS A 141 32.48 12.61 -3.08
C LYS A 141 33.88 12.10 -3.42
N LYS A 142 34.33 11.01 -2.78
CA LYS A 142 35.64 10.40 -3.08
C LYS A 142 35.72 9.90 -4.52
N GLN A 143 34.65 9.31 -5.04
CA GLN A 143 34.58 8.87 -6.44
C GLN A 143 34.61 10.04 -7.43
N ALA A 144 33.88 11.12 -7.13
CA ALA A 144 33.88 12.32 -7.96
C ALA A 144 35.25 13.01 -7.97
N GLU A 145 35.93 13.06 -6.82
CA GLU A 145 37.30 13.59 -6.71
C GLU A 145 38.30 12.72 -7.47
N GLY A 146 38.21 11.39 -7.33
CA GLY A 146 39.03 10.45 -8.11
C GLY A 146 38.82 10.60 -9.62
N LEU A 147 37.57 10.76 -10.06
CA LEU A 147 37.24 10.99 -11.46
C LEU A 147 37.76 12.34 -11.96
N SER A 148 37.65 13.40 -11.16
CA SER A 148 38.19 14.72 -11.49
C SER A 148 39.71 14.69 -11.63
N ASN A 149 40.41 13.93 -10.77
CA ASN A 149 41.86 13.78 -10.83
C ASN A 149 42.30 12.97 -12.06
N GLU A 150 41.58 11.89 -12.40
CA GLU A 150 41.80 11.14 -13.64
C GLU A 150 41.54 11.99 -14.89
N TYR A 151 40.47 12.79 -14.90
CA TYR A 151 40.16 13.72 -15.98
C TYR A 151 41.25 14.77 -16.16
N ASN A 152 41.73 15.39 -15.07
CA ASN A 152 42.83 16.34 -15.12
C ASN A 152 44.13 15.69 -15.61
N ARG A 153 44.45 14.47 -15.14
CA ARG A 153 45.63 13.71 -15.60
C ARG A 153 45.56 13.38 -17.09
N LEU A 154 44.39 12.96 -17.58
CA LEU A 154 44.19 12.73 -19.02
C LEU A 154 44.28 14.05 -19.81
N GLY A 155 43.74 15.14 -19.27
CA GLY A 155 43.84 16.47 -19.86
C GLY A 155 45.28 16.95 -19.99
N ASP A 156 46.11 16.71 -18.97
CA ASP A 156 47.55 17.02 -18.99
C ASP A 156 48.29 16.14 -20.01
N GLN A 157 48.00 14.84 -20.09
CA GLN A 157 48.60 13.94 -21.09
C GLN A 157 48.21 14.28 -22.53
N VAL A 158 46.97 14.72 -22.76
CA VAL A 158 46.49 15.17 -24.07
C VAL A 158 47.09 16.55 -24.43
N SER A 159 47.28 17.42 -23.45
CA SER A 159 47.90 18.74 -23.66
C SER A 159 49.42 18.66 -23.91
N GLU A 160 50.12 17.71 -23.28
CA GLU A 160 51.54 17.44 -23.57
C GLU A 160 51.74 16.90 -24.99
N THR A 161 50.80 16.10 -25.50
CA THR A 161 50.86 15.50 -26.84
C THR A 161 50.48 16.47 -27.98
N ASP A 162 49.87 17.61 -27.69
CA ASP A 162 49.47 18.63 -28.70
C ASP A 162 50.54 19.74 -28.91
N ASN A 163 51.71 19.64 -28.28
CA ASN A 163 52.88 20.47 -28.62
C ASN A 163 53.61 19.94 -29.86
N THR A 164 52.90 19.86 -30.99
CA THR A 164 53.55 19.68 -32.31
C THR A 164 53.61 21.03 -33.03
N PRO A 165 54.74 21.39 -33.67
CA PRO A 165 55.03 22.78 -34.03
C PRO A 165 54.09 23.29 -35.13
N LYS A 166 53.52 24.49 -34.94
CA LYS A 166 52.81 25.21 -36.00
C LYS A 166 53.74 25.35 -37.22
N LYS A 167 53.28 24.80 -38.34
CA LYS A 167 53.96 24.80 -39.64
C LYS A 167 54.10 26.24 -40.13
N ASP A 168 55.32 26.78 -40.06
CA ASP A 168 55.69 27.99 -40.77
C ASP A 168 55.75 27.75 -42.28
N ARG A 169 55.41 28.82 -42.99
CA ARG A 169 55.17 28.95 -44.43
C ARG A 169 56.42 28.84 -45.28
#